data_AF-A0AAV0MCR9-F1
#
_entry.id   AF-A0AAV0MCR9-F1
#
_cell.length_a   1.000
_cell.length_b   1.000
_cell.length_c   1.000
_cell.angle_alpha   90.00
_cell.angle_beta   90.00
_cell.angle_gamma   90.00
#
_symmetry.space_group_name_H-M   'P 1'
#
loop_
_entity.id
_entity.type
_entity.pdbx_description
1 polymer ?
#
loop_
_entity_poly.entity_id
_entity_poly.type
_entity_poly.pdbx_seq_one_letter_code
_entity_poly.pdbx_strand_id
1 'polypeptide(L)' 'MDRAREAWREFFHQPMEVKQRYANSPMTYEGYGSRLGVQKGAVLDWSDYYFLHYLPPALKDHDKWPSLPSDIRSVKVPSQ' A
#
# COMPACT_ATOMS: atom_id res chain seq x y z
N MET A 1 -8.75 -12.81 8.94
CA MET A 1 -7.42 -12.65 8.31
C MET A 1 -7.46 -12.94 6.82
N ASP A 2 -8.12 -14.02 6.40
CA ASP A 2 -8.01 -14.51 5.03
C ASP A 2 -8.54 -13.53 4.00
N ARG A 3 -9.68 -12.87 4.28
CA ARG A 3 -10.21 -11.86 3.35
C ARG A 3 -9.31 -10.64 3.20
N ALA A 4 -8.68 -10.17 4.28
CA ALA A 4 -7.74 -9.05 4.18
C ALA A 4 -6.52 -9.42 3.33
N ARG A 5 -5.94 -10.61 3.55
CA ARG A 5 -4.83 -11.12 2.75
C ARG A 5 -5.21 -11.27 1.28
N GLU A 6 -6.39 -11.80 1.02
CA GLU A 6 -6.90 -12.00 -0.33
C GLU A 6 -7.18 -10.67 -1.05
N ALA A 7 -7.83 -9.72 -0.39
CA ALA A 7 -8.09 -8.40 -0.97
C ALA A 7 -6.79 -7.68 -1.36
N TRP A 8 -5.77 -7.70 -0.49
CA TRP A 8 -4.47 -7.14 -0.81
C TRP A 8 -3.73 -7.94 -1.90
N ARG A 9 -3.83 -9.27 -1.90
CA ARG A 9 -3.31 -10.11 -2.99
C ARG A 9 -3.93 -9.71 -4.33
N GLU A 10 -5.25 -9.57 -4.40
CA GLU A 10 -5.97 -9.12 -5.59
C GLU A 10 -5.50 -7.74 -6.05
N PHE A 11 -5.27 -6.80 -5.13
CA PHE A 11 -4.71 -5.49 -5.44
C PHE A 11 -3.33 -5.59 -6.09
N PHE A 12 -2.40 -6.38 -5.53
CA PHE A 12 -1.04 -6.50 -6.09
C PHE A 12 -1.00 -7.18 -7.47
N HIS A 13 -2.02 -7.99 -7.79
CA HIS A 13 -2.22 -8.60 -9.12
C HIS A 13 -2.87 -7.65 -10.14
N GLN A 14 -3.29 -6.44 -9.74
CA GLN A 14 -3.80 -5.44 -10.70
C GLN A 14 -2.71 -4.96 -11.66
N PRO A 15 -3.10 -4.43 -12.84
CA PRO A 15 -2.18 -3.79 -13.77
C PRO A 15 -1.36 -2.68 -13.11
N MET A 16 -0.16 -2.45 -13.63
CA MET A 16 0.77 -1.46 -13.08
C MET A 16 0.14 -0.05 -13.06
N GLU A 17 -0.64 0.29 -14.08
CA GLU A 17 -1.32 1.58 -14.23
C GLU A 17 -2.37 1.82 -13.14
N VAL A 18 -2.92 0.75 -12.55
CA VAL A 18 -3.83 0.85 -11.40
C VAL A 18 -3.02 1.11 -10.14
N LYS A 19 -1.95 0.34 -9.92
CA LYS A 19 -1.11 0.45 -8.71
C LYS A 19 -0.38 1.80 -8.64
N GLN A 20 0.12 2.30 -9.78
CA GLN A 20 0.85 3.58 -9.87
C GLN A 20 -0.01 4.80 -9.55
N ARG A 21 -1.34 4.74 -9.65
CA ARG A 21 -2.22 5.83 -9.19
C ARG A 21 -2.05 6.12 -7.71
N TYR A 22 -1.63 5.11 -6.96
CA TYR A 22 -1.38 5.20 -5.53
C TYR A 22 0.10 5.28 -5.21
N ALA A 23 0.97 5.59 -6.18
CA ALA A 23 2.39 5.69 -5.95
C ALA A 23 2.71 6.63 -4.78
N ASN A 24 3.67 6.23 -3.97
CA ASN A 24 4.23 7.10 -2.94
C ASN A 24 5.12 8.18 -3.56
N SER A 25 5.69 9.05 -2.72
CA SER A 25 6.56 10.14 -3.18
C SER A 25 7.88 10.14 -2.39
N PRO A 26 8.91 10.87 -2.85
CA PRO A 26 10.12 11.05 -2.06
C PRO A 26 9.89 11.70 -0.68
N MET A 27 8.75 12.37 -0.49
CA MET A 27 8.41 13.07 0.75
C MET A 27 7.66 12.17 1.75
N THR A 28 6.99 11.12 1.30
CA THR A 28 6.16 10.24 2.15
C THR A 28 6.19 8.81 1.66
N TYR A 29 6.24 7.83 2.57
CA TYR A 29 6.12 6.42 2.19
C TYR A 29 4.69 5.98 1.84
N GLU A 30 3.68 6.81 2.13
CA GLU A 30 2.27 6.47 1.96
C GLU A 30 1.87 6.21 0.51
N GLY A 31 1.30 5.03 0.29
CA GLY A 31 0.96 4.48 -1.01
C GLY A 31 1.80 3.28 -1.43
N TYR A 32 1.69 2.94 -2.71
CA TYR A 32 2.44 1.89 -3.39
C TYR A 32 3.89 2.32 -3.67
N GLY A 33 4.85 1.43 -3.41
CA GLY A 33 6.26 1.68 -3.67
C GLY A 33 7.03 0.40 -3.93
N SER A 34 8.21 0.55 -4.53
CA SER A 34 9.14 -0.55 -4.85
C SER A 34 10.55 -0.32 -4.28
N ARG A 35 10.72 0.80 -3.55
CA ARG A 35 12.03 1.24 -3.06
C ARG A 35 11.99 1.53 -1.57
N LEU A 36 12.70 0.70 -0.81
CA LEU A 36 13.14 0.98 0.55
C LEU A 36 14.66 1.22 0.47
N GLY A 37 15.08 2.49 0.47
CA GLY A 37 16.50 2.85 0.30
C GLY A 37 16.68 4.24 -0.30
N VAL A 38 16.82 5.24 0.56
CA VAL A 38 16.93 6.65 0.16
C VAL A 38 18.35 7.08 -0.26
N GLN A 39 19.35 6.22 -0.08
CA GLN A 39 20.76 6.53 -0.34
C GLN A 39 21.29 5.84 -1.60
N LYS A 40 22.19 6.51 -2.33
CA LYS A 40 22.87 5.93 -3.50
C LYS A 40 23.79 4.79 -3.02
N GLY A 41 23.63 3.60 -3.60
CA GLY A 41 24.42 2.41 -3.25
C GLY A 41 23.86 1.59 -2.09
N ALA A 42 22.68 1.94 -1.56
CA ALA A 42 21.98 1.09 -0.59
C ALA A 42 21.61 -0.26 -1.22
N VAL A 43 21.68 -1.32 -0.41
CA VAL A 43 21.09 -2.61 -0.77
C VAL A 43 19.58 -2.44 -0.85
N LEU A 44 19.00 -2.87 -1.96
CA LEU A 44 17.57 -2.77 -2.21
C LEU A 44 16.91 -4.11 -1.89
N ASP A 45 15.77 -4.05 -1.22
CA ASP A 45 14.90 -5.22 -1.10
C ASP A 45 14.30 -5.58 -2.45
N TRP A 46 14.19 -6.88 -2.72
CA TRP A 46 13.42 -7.38 -3.86
C TRP A 46 11.95 -7.51 -3.44
N SER A 47 11.29 -6.38 -3.24
CA SER A 47 9.86 -6.36 -2.98
C SER A 47 9.21 -5.05 -3.38
N ASP A 48 7.92 -5.15 -3.71
CA ASP A 48 7.00 -4.03 -3.69
C ASP A 48 6.30 -3.98 -2.33
N TYR A 49 5.90 -2.78 -1.91
CA TYR A 49 5.15 -2.55 -0.69
C TYR A 49 3.98 -1.60 -0.91
N TYR A 50 3.08 -1.59 0.07
CA TYR A 50 2.05 -0.58 0.22
C TYR A 50 2.02 -0.13 1.68
N PHE A 51 2.21 1.17 1.92
CA PHE A 51 2.18 1.74 3.27
C PHE A 51 0.96 2.65 3.44
N LEU A 52 0.25 2.51 4.55
CA LEU A 52 -0.94 3.29 4.87
C LEU A 52 -1.00 3.60 6.37
N HIS A 53 -1.52 4.78 6.69
CA HIS A 53 -1.98 5.06 8.04
C HIS A 53 -3.32 4.36 8.28
N TYR A 54 -3.30 3.34 9.15
CA TYR A 54 -4.52 2.60 9.52
C TYR A 54 -5.28 3.29 10.66
N LEU A 55 -4.56 3.71 11.70
CA LEU A 55 -5.08 4.43 12.86
C LEU A 55 -4.10 5.52 13.29
N PRO A 56 -4.60 6.62 13.91
CA PRO A 56 -6.02 6.94 14.10
C PRO A 56 -6.73 7.30 12.77
N PRO A 57 -8.08 7.26 12.71
CA PRO A 57 -8.84 7.55 11.49
C PRO A 57 -8.55 8.92 10.89
N ALA A 58 -8.15 9.90 11.71
CA ALA A 58 -7.79 11.24 11.28
C ALA A 58 -6.57 11.29 10.33
N LEU A 59 -5.73 10.25 10.32
CA LEU A 59 -4.58 10.16 9.40
C LEU A 59 -4.92 9.44 8.09
N LYS A 60 -6.16 8.98 7.91
CA LYS A 60 -6.56 8.19 6.75
C LYS A 60 -6.71 9.07 5.52
N ASP A 61 -5.73 9.04 4.61
CA ASP A 61 -5.82 9.71 3.31
C ASP A 61 -6.61 8.86 2.30
N HIS A 62 -7.87 9.22 2.03
CA HIS A 62 -8.73 8.47 1.12
C HIS A 62 -8.25 8.42 -0.34
N ASP A 63 -7.37 9.32 -0.76
CA ASP A 63 -6.77 9.32 -2.10
C ASP A 63 -5.64 8.30 -2.19
N LYS A 64 -4.97 8.03 -1.06
CA LYS A 64 -3.92 6.99 -0.95
C LYS A 64 -4.48 5.60 -0.66
N TRP A 65 -5.72 5.47 -0.24
CA TRP A 65 -6.33 4.16 -0.03
C TRP A 65 -6.83 3.56 -1.36
N PRO A 66 -6.52 2.30 -1.69
CA PRO A 66 -7.00 1.70 -2.93
C PRO A 66 -8.51 1.51 -2.89
N SER A 67 -9.17 1.56 -4.05
CA SER A 67 -10.62 1.29 -4.17
C SER A 67 -10.92 -0.08 -4.77
N LEU A 68 -9.89 -0.80 -5.24
CA LEU A 68 -9.99 -2.14 -5.79
C LEU A 68 -9.10 -3.10 -4.99
N PRO A 69 -9.58 -4.31 -4.68
CA PRO A 69 -10.97 -4.75 -4.80
C PRO A 69 -11.92 -3.92 -3.91
N SER A 70 -13.22 -3.94 -4.21
CA SER A 70 -14.21 -3.01 -3.63
C SER A 70 -14.27 -3.00 -2.10
N ASP A 71 -13.88 -4.11 -1.46
CA ASP A 71 -13.91 -4.27 -0.02
C ASP A 71 -12.58 -3.95 0.69
N ILE A 72 -11.50 -3.64 -0.05
CA ILE A 72 -10.13 -3.46 0.49
C ILE A 72 -10.02 -2.40 1.59
N ARG A 73 -10.90 -1.39 1.59
CA ARG A 73 -10.92 -0.33 2.61
C ARG A 73 -11.62 -0.73 3.92
N SER A 74 -12.39 -1.82 3.88
CA SER A 74 -13.28 -2.27 4.94
C SER A 74 -12.86 -3.59 5.58
N VAL A 75 -11.95 -4.34 4.93
CA VAL A 75 -11.38 -5.56 5.50
C VAL A 75 -10.62 -5.23 6.78
N LYS A 76 -10.98 -5.91 7.87
CA LYS A 76 -10.32 -5.74 9.16
C LYS A 76 -8.95 -6.41 9.13
N VAL A 77 -7.91 -5.61 9.34
CA VAL A 77 -6.58 -6.10 9.71
C VAL A 77 -6.51 -6.09 11.24
N PRO A 78 -6.34 -7.24 11.91
CA PRO A 78 -6.11 -7.28 13.34
C PRO A 78 -4.90 -6.42 13.69
N SER A 79 -5.03 -5.64 14.76
CA SER A 79 -3.87 -5.07 15.44
C SER A 79 -2.95 -6.22 15.87
N GLN A 80 -1.65 -6.07 15.62
CA GLN A 80 -0.62 -6.95 16.19
C GLN A 80 -0.71 -6.97 17.72
#